data_AF-A0A950BHE1-F1
#
_entry.id   AF-A0A950BHE1-F1
#
_cell.length_a   1.000
_cell.length_b   1.000
_cell.length_c   1.000
_cell.angle_alpha   90.00
_cell.angle_beta   90.00
_cell.angle_gamma   90.00
#
_symmetry.space_group_name_H-M   'P 1'
#
loop_
_entity.id
_entity.type
_entity.pdbx_description
1 polymer ?
#
loop_
_entity_poly.entity_id
_entity_poly.type
_entity_poly.pdbx_seq_one_letter_code
_entity_poly.pdbx_strand_id
1 'polypeptide(L)'
;MHDSVRRAPARGNQPYNDEGYRLDDVHEGRNGGTWRHRAVPYYSQWGSAEWVAPIVERGADPCDDPGWRMSGFAHADDYRFWAKRLCGLTCFESALDYWGIAHAPRAQLLEEALRHGVYRVREDGGVDGLIYRPFAAWVQAAFGVRVETMTDEGIEASAARLDADTLAIVSVSPEIRYPGRPSAGQGGHLILLHGRGDGGVWFHNPSGIAPYQADAWLPYETIARFHARRGMALTRPR
;
A
#
# COMPACT_ATOMS: atom_id res chain seq x y z
N MET A 1 40.51 -77.59 -0.55
CA MET A 1 40.77 -77.51 -1.99
C MET A 1 39.66 -76.68 -2.62
N HIS A 2 40.07 -75.56 -3.22
CA HIS A 2 39.42 -74.72 -4.24
C HIS A 2 38.00 -74.15 -3.96
N ASP A 3 37.89 -72.84 -3.68
CA ASP A 3 37.87 -71.66 -4.59
C ASP A 3 36.50 -71.43 -5.24
N SER A 4 35.80 -70.35 -4.86
CA SER A 4 35.54 -69.14 -5.69
C SER A 4 34.28 -69.29 -6.59
N VAL A 5 33.33 -68.35 -6.79
CA VAL A 5 33.27 -66.89 -6.60
C VAL A 5 31.85 -66.37 -6.97
N ARG A 6 31.36 -65.33 -6.26
CA ARG A 6 30.45 -64.20 -6.63
C ARG A 6 29.04 -64.43 -7.25
N ARG A 7 28.01 -63.77 -6.67
CA ARG A 7 27.42 -62.44 -7.06
C ARG A 7 25.99 -62.27 -6.49
N ALA A 8 25.75 -61.19 -5.74
CA ALA A 8 24.49 -60.42 -5.76
C ALA A 8 24.85 -59.02 -5.21
N PRO A 9 24.59 -57.94 -5.97
CA PRO A 9 23.33 -57.23 -5.73
C PRO A 9 22.72 -56.57 -6.99
N ALA A 10 21.39 -56.40 -7.03
CA ALA A 10 20.72 -55.31 -7.77
C ALA A 10 19.20 -55.30 -7.48
N ARG A 11 18.78 -54.38 -6.61
CA ARG A 11 17.51 -53.64 -6.64
C ARG A 11 17.86 -52.27 -6.04
N GLY A 12 17.53 -51.12 -6.57
CA GLY A 12 16.83 -50.74 -7.78
C GLY A 12 16.71 -49.21 -7.71
N ASN A 13 17.11 -48.56 -8.79
CA ASN A 13 16.77 -47.22 -9.27
C ASN A 13 16.82 -45.99 -8.33
N GLN A 14 17.87 -45.21 -8.57
CA GLN A 14 17.89 -43.74 -8.59
C GLN A 14 16.73 -43.14 -9.41
N PRO A 15 16.20 -41.95 -9.02
CA PRO A 15 15.40 -41.10 -9.90
C PRO A 15 16.24 -39.89 -10.35
N TYR A 16 16.89 -39.98 -11.52
CA TYR A 16 17.47 -38.82 -12.20
C TYR A 16 17.16 -38.96 -13.70
N ASN A 17 16.84 -37.84 -14.35
CA ASN A 17 16.62 -37.80 -15.81
C ASN A 17 17.96 -37.55 -16.53
N ASP A 18 18.00 -37.80 -17.84
CA ASP A 18 19.22 -37.85 -18.70
C ASP A 18 20.07 -36.56 -18.78
N GLU A 19 19.73 -35.50 -18.04
CA GLU A 19 20.56 -34.28 -17.88
C GLU A 19 21.03 -34.02 -16.44
N GLY A 20 20.86 -34.97 -15.52
CA GLY A 20 21.51 -34.94 -14.20
C GLY A 20 20.89 -33.99 -13.15
N TYR A 21 19.73 -33.39 -13.41
CA TYR A 21 19.01 -32.59 -12.40
C TYR A 21 18.10 -33.46 -11.53
N ARG A 22 18.12 -33.18 -10.22
CA ARG A 22 17.27 -33.80 -9.21
C ARG A 22 15.84 -33.23 -9.32
N LEU A 23 14.82 -34.09 -9.41
CA LEU A 23 13.40 -33.69 -9.54
C LEU A 23 12.77 -33.16 -8.22
N ASP A 24 13.55 -32.54 -7.35
CA ASP A 24 13.06 -32.01 -6.06
C ASP A 24 13.23 -30.47 -5.93
N ASP A 25 13.66 -29.76 -6.97
CA ASP A 25 13.72 -28.28 -6.97
C ASP A 25 12.46 -27.64 -7.58
N VAL A 26 11.29 -28.17 -7.24
CA VAL A 26 10.09 -27.34 -7.24
C VAL A 26 10.25 -26.39 -6.07
N HIS A 27 10.36 -25.09 -6.35
CA HIS A 27 10.33 -24.03 -5.36
C HIS A 27 8.94 -24.04 -4.69
N GLU A 28 8.72 -24.98 -3.77
CA GLU A 28 7.56 -25.04 -2.89
C GLU A 28 7.54 -23.75 -2.07
N GLY A 29 6.33 -23.18 -2.00
CA GLY A 29 6.09 -21.78 -1.66
C GLY A 29 6.83 -21.31 -0.42
N ARG A 30 7.52 -20.18 -0.55
CA ARG A 30 7.78 -19.31 0.61
C ARG A 30 6.43 -19.03 1.24
N ASN A 31 6.19 -19.60 2.42
CA ASN A 31 5.02 -19.42 3.27
C ASN A 31 4.42 -18.01 3.13
N GLY A 32 3.43 -17.88 2.25
CA GLY A 32 2.64 -16.68 2.07
C GLY A 32 1.63 -16.51 3.21
N GLY A 33 2.02 -16.84 4.44
CA GLY A 33 1.13 -16.87 5.60
C GLY A 33 0.49 -15.51 5.88
N THR A 34 -0.65 -15.55 6.55
CA THR A 34 -1.37 -14.35 6.98
C THR A 34 -0.47 -13.47 7.86
N TRP A 35 -0.35 -12.19 7.50
CA TRP A 35 0.33 -11.16 8.28
C TRP A 35 -0.58 -9.94 8.43
N ARG A 36 -0.72 -9.39 9.64
CA ARG A 36 -1.54 -8.19 9.87
C ARG A 36 -0.99 -7.35 11.01
N HIS A 37 -0.67 -6.10 10.71
CA HIS A 37 -0.47 -5.08 11.71
C HIS A 37 -1.83 -4.71 12.32
N ARG A 38 -1.93 -4.80 13.64
CA ARG A 38 -3.11 -4.41 14.42
C ARG A 38 -2.93 -2.98 14.93
N ALA A 39 -4.05 -2.29 15.12
CA ALA A 39 -4.07 -0.93 15.66
C ALA A 39 -3.23 0.08 14.86
N VAL A 40 -3.11 -0.10 13.55
CA VAL A 40 -2.58 0.94 12.67
C VAL A 40 -3.55 2.13 12.72
N PRO A 41 -3.10 3.34 13.08
CA PRO A 41 -3.97 4.51 13.13
C PRO A 41 -4.59 4.79 11.76
N TYR A 42 -5.89 5.06 11.74
CA TYR A 42 -6.58 5.52 10.54
C TYR A 42 -6.70 7.04 10.57
N TYR A 43 -6.40 7.66 9.43
CA TYR A 43 -6.68 9.07 9.19
C TYR A 43 -7.50 9.25 7.91
N SER A 44 -8.49 10.13 7.96
CA SER A 44 -9.11 10.64 6.74
C SER A 44 -8.19 11.65 6.06
N GLN A 45 -8.22 11.70 4.73
CA GLN A 45 -7.55 12.78 3.99
C GLN A 45 -8.27 14.13 4.16
N TRP A 46 -9.52 14.10 4.63
CA TRP A 46 -10.25 15.26 5.13
C TRP A 46 -10.13 15.34 6.66
N GLY A 47 -10.81 16.29 7.31
CA GLY A 47 -10.71 16.51 8.74
C GLY A 47 -11.29 15.35 9.54
N SER A 48 -12.45 14.84 9.11
CA SER A 48 -13.22 13.83 9.81
C SER A 48 -13.72 12.74 8.86
N ALA A 49 -13.81 11.50 9.35
CA ALA A 49 -14.16 10.33 8.53
C ALA A 49 -15.61 10.37 8.03
N GLU A 50 -16.52 10.86 8.86
CA GLU A 50 -17.94 11.05 8.55
C GLU A 50 -18.19 12.11 7.47
N TRP A 51 -17.23 13.00 7.24
CA TRP A 51 -17.31 14.05 6.22
C TRP A 51 -16.95 13.59 4.83
N VAL A 52 -16.36 12.40 4.69
CA VAL A 52 -16.01 11.84 3.39
C VAL A 52 -17.24 11.68 2.49
N ALA A 53 -18.30 11.05 2.97
CA ALA A 53 -19.53 10.84 2.19
C ALA A 53 -20.20 12.16 1.75
N PRO A 54 -20.44 13.16 2.63
CA PRO A 54 -20.88 14.49 2.22
C PRO A 54 -20.05 15.11 1.09
N ILE A 55 -18.73 15.04 1.18
CA ILE A 55 -17.83 15.66 0.20
C ILE A 55 -17.91 14.91 -1.14
N VAL A 56 -17.76 13.58 -1.13
CA VAL A 56 -17.62 12.79 -2.36
C VAL A 56 -18.96 12.50 -3.05
N GLU A 57 -20.05 12.39 -2.31
CA GLU A 57 -21.36 12.03 -2.86
C GLU A 57 -22.24 13.25 -3.13
N ARG A 58 -22.11 14.31 -2.32
CA ARG A 58 -22.98 15.49 -2.39
C ARG A 58 -22.26 16.77 -2.79
N GLY A 59 -20.94 16.72 -2.95
CA GLY A 59 -20.14 17.89 -3.30
C GLY A 59 -20.10 18.95 -2.18
N ALA A 60 -20.25 18.54 -0.91
CA ALA A 60 -20.10 19.44 0.22
C ALA A 60 -18.70 20.09 0.21
N ASP A 61 -18.60 21.34 0.70
CA ASP A 61 -17.31 21.99 0.84
C ASP A 61 -16.49 21.26 1.92
N PRO A 62 -15.27 20.78 1.64
CA PRO A 62 -14.40 20.22 2.66
C PRO A 62 -14.18 21.13 3.88
N CYS A 63 -14.33 22.45 3.73
CA CYS A 63 -14.16 23.41 4.83
C CYS A 63 -15.38 23.47 5.76
N ASP A 64 -16.51 22.86 5.40
CA ASP A 64 -17.67 22.71 6.29
C ASP A 64 -17.43 21.63 7.37
N ASP A 65 -16.44 20.76 7.16
CA ASP A 65 -15.97 19.80 8.16
C ASP A 65 -15.30 20.51 9.34
N PRO A 66 -15.87 20.50 10.56
CA PRO A 66 -15.30 21.23 11.69
C PRO A 66 -13.89 20.75 12.08
N GLY A 67 -13.51 19.52 11.69
CA GLY A 67 -12.20 18.94 11.95
C GLY A 67 -11.11 19.39 10.97
N TRP A 68 -11.42 20.13 9.91
CA TRP A 68 -10.45 20.38 8.83
C TRP A 68 -9.13 21.00 9.30
N ARG A 69 -9.16 21.88 10.31
CA ARG A 69 -7.97 22.55 10.85
C ARG A 69 -7.02 21.61 11.59
N MET A 70 -7.46 20.42 12.00
CA MET A 70 -6.59 19.42 12.63
C MET A 70 -5.48 18.95 11.68
N SER A 71 -5.69 19.07 10.36
CA SER A 71 -4.66 18.80 9.36
C SER A 71 -3.54 19.87 9.28
N GLY A 72 -3.66 20.95 10.06
CA GLY A 72 -2.64 22.00 10.18
C GLY A 72 -2.71 23.10 9.12
N PHE A 73 -3.70 23.10 8.24
CA PHE A 73 -3.89 24.17 7.25
C PHE A 73 -4.36 25.47 7.92
N ALA A 74 -3.72 26.59 7.56
CA ALA A 74 -4.11 27.91 8.05
C ALA A 74 -5.28 28.52 7.25
N HIS A 75 -5.31 28.30 5.94
CA HIS A 75 -6.28 28.91 5.03
C HIS A 75 -7.21 27.87 4.42
N ALA A 76 -8.50 28.22 4.35
CA ALA A 76 -9.55 27.35 3.82
C ALA A 76 -9.33 27.02 2.33
N ASP A 77 -8.86 27.99 1.54
CA ASP A 77 -8.66 27.79 0.09
C ASP A 77 -7.53 26.80 -0.20
N ASP A 78 -6.44 26.88 0.56
CA ASP A 78 -5.34 25.91 0.48
C ASP A 78 -5.83 24.50 0.84
N TYR A 79 -6.60 24.38 1.93
CA TYR A 79 -7.15 23.10 2.34
C TYR A 79 -8.12 22.54 1.29
N ARG A 80 -9.06 23.34 0.79
CA ARG A 80 -10.03 22.92 -0.24
C ARG A 80 -9.32 22.43 -1.51
N PHE A 81 -8.25 23.12 -1.89
CA PHE A 81 -7.44 22.69 -3.02
C PHE A 81 -6.71 21.38 -2.70
N TRP A 82 -5.96 21.31 -1.61
CA TRP A 82 -5.06 20.19 -1.36
C TRP A 82 -5.76 18.94 -0.83
N ALA A 83 -6.75 19.04 0.06
CA ALA A 83 -7.34 17.91 0.79
C ALA A 83 -7.82 16.76 -0.10
N LYS A 84 -8.28 17.04 -1.33
CA LYS A 84 -8.67 16.00 -2.30
C LYS A 84 -7.49 15.21 -2.91
N ARG A 85 -6.24 15.57 -2.59
CA ARG A 85 -4.99 15.07 -3.22
C ARG A 85 -4.00 14.47 -2.21
N LEU A 86 -4.34 14.46 -0.92
CA LEU A 86 -3.44 14.10 0.17
C LEU A 86 -3.52 12.63 0.59
N CYS A 87 -4.21 11.76 -0.16
CA CYS A 87 -4.35 10.35 0.20
C CYS A 87 -3.01 9.65 0.48
N GLY A 88 -1.98 9.94 -0.33
CA GLY A 88 -0.64 9.40 -0.14
C GLY A 88 0.03 9.86 1.16
N LEU A 89 0.02 11.16 1.44
CA LEU A 89 0.54 11.70 2.71
C LEU A 89 -0.27 11.21 3.91
N THR A 90 -1.58 11.09 3.78
CA THR A 90 -2.45 10.58 4.84
C THR A 90 -2.13 9.11 5.17
N CYS A 91 -1.89 8.28 4.14
CA CYS A 91 -1.42 6.91 4.33
C CYS A 91 -0.04 6.87 5.00
N PHE A 92 0.82 7.83 4.70
CA PHE A 92 2.14 7.92 5.30
C PHE A 92 2.09 8.37 6.77
N GLU A 93 1.22 9.33 7.12
CA GLU A 93 0.93 9.71 8.52
C GLU A 93 0.52 8.48 9.35
N SER A 94 -0.41 7.67 8.84
CA SER A 94 -0.79 6.40 9.48
C SER A 94 0.40 5.46 9.71
N ALA A 95 1.34 5.37 8.77
CA ALA A 95 2.53 4.53 8.91
C ALA A 95 3.54 5.10 9.93
N LEU A 96 3.76 6.42 9.91
CA LEU A 96 4.66 7.10 10.85
C LEU A 96 4.17 6.94 12.28
N ASP A 97 2.90 7.21 12.54
CA ASP A 97 2.31 7.06 13.88
C ASP A 97 2.29 5.60 14.34
N TYR A 98 2.01 4.66 13.43
CA TYR A 98 2.08 3.24 13.76
C TYR A 98 3.48 2.81 14.20
N TRP A 99 4.53 3.38 13.60
CA TRP A 99 5.92 3.12 13.95
C TRP A 99 6.46 4.03 15.06
N GLY A 100 5.65 4.94 15.60
CA GLY A 100 6.08 5.90 16.64
C GLY A 100 7.11 6.91 16.15
N ILE A 101 7.13 7.23 14.86
CA ILE A 101 8.04 8.20 14.25
C ILE A 101 7.37 9.58 14.31
N ALA A 102 7.98 10.50 15.04
CA ALA A 102 7.48 11.87 15.15
C ALA A 102 7.44 12.57 13.79
N HIS A 103 6.37 13.32 13.55
CA HIS A 103 6.19 14.08 12.32
C HIS A 103 5.44 15.39 12.56
N ALA A 104 5.61 16.31 11.62
CA ALA A 104 4.84 17.55 11.59
C ALA A 104 3.39 17.32 11.12
N PRO A 105 2.45 18.25 11.36
CA PRO A 105 1.10 18.17 10.81
C PRO A 105 1.08 18.05 9.28
N ARG A 106 0.02 17.45 8.72
CA ARG A 106 -0.16 17.22 7.28
C ARG A 106 0.16 18.40 6.38
N ALA A 107 -0.25 19.61 6.75
CA ALA A 107 0.03 20.81 5.98
C ALA A 107 1.54 21.07 5.82
N GLN A 108 2.31 20.89 6.89
CA GLN A 108 3.77 21.05 6.84
C GLN A 108 4.44 19.87 6.09
N LEU A 109 3.93 18.65 6.26
CA LEU A 109 4.39 17.51 5.45
C LEU A 109 4.16 17.76 3.95
N LEU A 110 3.03 18.38 3.58
CA LEU A 110 2.76 18.78 2.21
C LEU A 110 3.76 19.83 1.71
N GLU A 111 4.07 20.84 2.52
CA GLU A 111 5.08 21.85 2.14
C GLU A 111 6.44 21.21 1.86
N GLU A 112 6.91 20.33 2.74
CA GLU A 112 8.16 19.59 2.52
C GLU A 112 8.07 18.69 1.27
N ALA A 113 6.97 17.97 1.11
CA ALA A 113 6.72 17.14 -0.07
C ALA A 113 6.81 17.97 -1.37
N LEU A 114 6.26 19.19 -1.39
CA LEU A 114 6.36 20.10 -2.54
C LEU A 114 7.81 20.53 -2.80
N ARG A 115 8.56 20.92 -1.77
CA ARG A 115 9.99 21.29 -1.91
C ARG A 115 10.84 20.15 -2.46
N HIS A 116 10.47 18.92 -2.14
CA HIS A 116 11.14 17.71 -2.63
C HIS A 116 10.58 17.18 -3.96
N GLY A 117 9.62 17.87 -4.59
CA GLY A 117 9.06 17.46 -5.89
C GLY A 117 8.18 16.22 -5.83
N VAL A 118 7.65 15.88 -4.65
CA VAL A 118 6.68 14.79 -4.44
C VAL A 118 5.34 15.08 -5.10
N TYR A 119 4.96 16.36 -5.13
CA TYR A 119 3.81 16.87 -5.85
C TYR A 119 4.27 17.96 -6.81
N ARG A 120 3.63 18.04 -7.98
CA ARG A 120 3.88 19.09 -8.97
C ARG A 120 2.56 19.71 -9.38
N VAL A 121 2.45 21.02 -9.19
CA VAL A 121 1.37 21.82 -9.77
C VAL A 121 1.72 22.06 -11.23
N ARG A 122 0.78 21.75 -12.13
CA ARG A 122 0.90 21.94 -13.56
C ARG A 122 0.48 23.36 -13.95
N GLU A 123 0.87 23.80 -15.13
CA GLU A 123 0.52 25.12 -15.66
C GLU A 123 -1.00 25.33 -15.79
N ASP A 124 -1.76 24.25 -16.01
CA ASP A 124 -3.23 24.27 -16.09
C ASP A 124 -3.93 24.33 -14.72
N GLY A 125 -3.18 24.48 -13.62
CA GLY A 125 -3.71 24.45 -12.25
C GLY A 125 -4.02 23.04 -11.74
N GLY A 126 -3.78 22.01 -12.55
CA GLY A 126 -3.82 20.61 -12.14
C GLY A 126 -2.66 20.25 -11.21
N VAL A 127 -2.73 19.08 -10.60
CA VAL A 127 -1.65 18.56 -9.74
C VAL A 127 -1.42 17.12 -10.12
N ASP A 128 -0.16 16.78 -10.38
CA ASP A 128 0.24 15.40 -10.57
C ASP A 128 0.04 14.62 -9.26
N GLY A 129 -0.41 13.37 -9.36
CA GLY A 129 -0.48 12.50 -8.18
C GLY A 129 0.90 12.35 -7.52
N LEU A 130 0.92 11.92 -6.25
CA LEU A 130 2.16 11.70 -5.50
C LEU A 130 3.17 10.92 -6.33
N ILE A 131 4.33 11.53 -6.59
CA ILE A 131 5.38 10.98 -7.44
C ILE A 131 6.29 10.09 -6.57
N TYR A 132 6.39 8.81 -6.91
CA TYR A 132 6.97 7.80 -6.00
C TYR A 132 8.47 7.95 -5.75
N ARG A 133 9.28 8.25 -6.78
CA ARG A 133 10.74 8.35 -6.59
C ARG A 133 11.12 9.56 -5.73
N PRO A 134 10.60 10.78 -5.98
CA PRO A 134 10.83 11.91 -5.08
C PRO A 134 10.33 11.64 -3.65
N PHE A 135 9.16 11.01 -3.51
CA PHE A 135 8.65 10.59 -2.20
C PHE A 135 9.63 9.66 -1.48
N ALA A 136 10.06 8.59 -2.14
CA ALA A 136 11.01 7.63 -1.60
C ALA A 136 12.32 8.28 -1.14
N ALA A 137 12.88 9.17 -1.95
CA ALA A 137 14.12 9.88 -1.62
C ALA A 137 13.94 10.80 -0.40
N TRP A 138 12.83 11.55 -0.37
CA TRP A 138 12.53 12.46 0.74
C TRP A 138 12.30 11.72 2.05
N VAL A 139 11.42 10.71 2.07
CA VAL A 139 11.07 10.04 3.33
C VAL A 139 12.21 9.20 3.91
N GLN A 140 13.08 8.69 3.05
CA GLN A 140 14.33 8.06 3.48
C GLN A 140 15.24 9.07 4.18
N ALA A 141 15.40 10.27 3.63
CA ALA A 141 16.27 11.29 4.19
C ALA A 141 15.71 11.90 5.48
N ALA A 142 14.40 12.16 5.52
CA ALA A 142 13.75 12.86 6.63
C ALA A 142 13.35 11.93 7.79
N PHE A 143 12.94 10.70 7.50
CA PHE A 143 12.36 9.78 8.51
C PHE A 143 13.10 8.44 8.61
N GLY A 144 14.10 8.18 7.75
CA GLY A 144 14.78 6.89 7.68
C GLY A 144 13.95 5.76 7.06
N VAL A 145 12.74 6.05 6.58
CA VAL A 145 11.82 5.06 6.01
C VAL A 145 12.30 4.68 4.62
N ARG A 146 12.64 3.40 4.43
CA ARG A 146 13.02 2.86 3.12
C ARG A 146 11.76 2.63 2.29
N VAL A 147 11.79 3.07 1.03
CA VAL A 147 10.68 2.87 0.10
C VAL A 147 11.16 2.12 -1.13
N GLU A 148 10.48 1.02 -1.45
CA GLU A 148 10.65 0.29 -2.70
C GLU A 148 9.43 0.51 -3.59
N THR A 149 9.66 1.02 -4.81
CA THR A 149 8.57 1.25 -5.77
C THR A 149 8.17 -0.04 -6.48
N MET A 150 6.87 -0.28 -6.52
CA MET A 150 6.24 -1.42 -7.15
C MET A 150 5.58 -0.96 -8.46
N THR A 151 5.89 -1.64 -9.58
CA THR A 151 5.36 -1.31 -10.90
C THR A 151 5.06 -2.57 -11.69
N ASP A 152 3.93 -2.58 -12.39
CA ASP A 152 3.44 -3.68 -13.21
C ASP A 152 3.31 -5.02 -12.44
N GLU A 153 2.81 -4.94 -11.21
CA GLU A 153 2.57 -6.13 -10.37
C GLU A 153 1.14 -6.17 -9.82
N GLY A 154 0.62 -7.38 -9.62
CA GLY A 154 -0.72 -7.62 -9.06
C GLY A 154 -0.82 -7.27 -7.57
N ILE A 155 -2.04 -7.17 -7.06
CA ILE A 155 -2.27 -6.81 -5.65
C ILE A 155 -1.73 -7.88 -4.69
N GLU A 156 -1.74 -9.15 -5.09
CA GLU A 156 -1.16 -10.26 -4.33
C GLU A 156 0.35 -10.11 -4.17
N ALA A 157 1.05 -9.69 -5.24
CA ALA A 157 2.49 -9.45 -5.21
C ALA A 157 2.83 -8.23 -4.35
N SER A 158 2.05 -7.15 -4.46
CA SER A 158 2.22 -5.98 -3.59
C SER A 158 1.92 -6.31 -2.13
N ALA A 159 0.88 -7.11 -1.87
CA ALA A 159 0.53 -7.57 -0.53
C ALA A 159 1.64 -8.46 0.04
N ALA A 160 2.25 -9.34 -0.76
CA ALA A 160 3.34 -10.23 -0.33
C ALA A 160 4.57 -9.49 0.22
N ARG A 161 4.69 -8.17 -0.01
CA ARG A 161 5.73 -7.34 0.61
C ARG A 161 5.50 -7.08 2.10
N LEU A 162 4.29 -7.28 2.62
CA LEU A 162 3.95 -7.06 4.03
C LEU A 162 4.53 -8.16 4.93
N ASP A 163 5.28 -7.72 5.94
CA ASP A 163 5.91 -8.49 7.01
C ASP A 163 5.98 -7.66 8.30
N ALA A 164 6.76 -8.12 9.29
CA ALA A 164 6.92 -7.46 10.59
C ALA A 164 7.33 -5.99 10.56
N ASP A 165 8.02 -5.57 9.50
CA ASP A 165 8.65 -4.27 9.38
C ASP A 165 8.13 -3.46 8.19
N THR A 166 7.16 -4.00 7.43
CA THR A 166 6.70 -3.38 6.18
C THR A 166 5.21 -3.13 6.10
N LEU A 167 4.87 -1.94 5.61
CA LEU A 167 3.54 -1.56 5.15
C LEU A 167 3.58 -1.31 3.64
N ALA A 168 2.43 -1.19 2.97
CA ALA A 168 2.40 -0.87 1.54
C ALA A 168 1.37 0.22 1.23
N ILE A 169 1.77 1.24 0.47
CA ILE A 169 0.86 2.22 -0.12
C ILE A 169 0.64 1.82 -1.57
N VAL A 170 -0.58 1.45 -1.94
CA VAL A 170 -0.89 0.98 -3.30
C VAL A 170 -1.82 1.94 -4.03
N SER A 171 -1.64 2.03 -5.35
CA SER A 171 -2.53 2.83 -6.19
C SER A 171 -3.77 2.06 -6.55
N VAL A 172 -4.91 2.69 -6.34
CA VAL A 172 -6.23 2.19 -6.67
C VAL A 172 -7.05 3.28 -7.34
N SER A 173 -8.15 2.92 -7.96
CA SER A 173 -9.14 3.89 -8.39
C SER A 173 -10.02 4.38 -7.22
N PRO A 174 -10.49 5.64 -7.26
CA PRO A 174 -11.39 6.21 -6.25
C PRO A 174 -12.64 5.36 -5.94
N GLU A 175 -13.12 4.58 -6.91
CA GLU A 175 -14.33 3.77 -6.83
C GLU A 175 -14.23 2.64 -5.81
N ILE A 176 -13.03 2.31 -5.29
CA ILE A 176 -12.85 1.34 -4.18
C ILE A 176 -13.67 1.69 -2.93
N ARG A 177 -14.13 2.95 -2.80
CA ARG A 177 -15.15 3.37 -1.82
C ARG A 177 -16.42 2.50 -1.87
N TYR A 178 -16.73 1.93 -3.04
CA TYR A 178 -17.91 1.13 -3.33
C TYR A 178 -17.51 -0.21 -3.97
N PRO A 179 -17.01 -1.19 -3.21
CA PRO A 179 -16.51 -2.46 -3.75
C PRO A 179 -17.55 -3.27 -4.54
N GLY A 180 -18.86 -3.02 -4.35
CA GLY A 180 -19.93 -3.62 -5.13
C GLY A 180 -20.11 -3.03 -6.55
N ARG A 181 -19.42 -1.93 -6.89
CA ARG A 181 -19.55 -1.23 -8.18
C ARG A 181 -18.35 -1.54 -9.08
N PRO A 182 -18.50 -1.45 -10.42
CA PRO A 182 -17.37 -1.57 -11.33
C PRO A 182 -16.40 -0.39 -11.15
N SER A 183 -15.13 -0.62 -11.48
CA SER A 183 -14.15 0.46 -11.60
C SER A 183 -14.22 1.09 -13.00
N ALA A 184 -14.31 2.41 -13.09
CA ALA A 184 -14.31 3.13 -14.35
C ALA A 184 -12.89 3.47 -14.88
N GLY A 185 -11.86 3.34 -14.03
CA GLY A 185 -10.48 3.66 -14.37
C GLY A 185 -9.46 2.93 -13.51
N GLN A 186 -8.17 3.26 -13.70
CA GLN A 186 -7.06 2.69 -12.92
C GLN A 186 -6.25 3.80 -12.26
N GLY A 187 -6.14 3.73 -10.93
CA GLY A 187 -5.34 4.68 -10.14
C GLY A 187 -6.03 6.01 -9.90
N GLY A 188 -5.25 7.02 -9.50
CA GLY A 188 -5.78 8.33 -9.08
C GLY A 188 -6.08 8.43 -7.58
N HIS A 189 -5.97 7.31 -6.85
CA HIS A 189 -6.07 7.25 -5.40
C HIS A 189 -4.98 6.34 -4.80
N LEU A 190 -4.69 6.52 -3.52
CA LEU A 190 -3.74 5.73 -2.74
C LEU A 190 -4.40 5.24 -1.44
N ILE A 191 -4.15 3.99 -1.09
CA ILE A 191 -4.59 3.37 0.17
C ILE A 191 -3.39 2.72 0.87
N LEU A 192 -3.48 2.54 2.19
CA LEU A 192 -2.47 1.86 2.99
C LEU A 192 -2.89 0.43 3.26
N LEU A 193 -2.19 -0.54 2.68
CA LEU A 193 -2.28 -1.94 3.11
C LEU A 193 -1.47 -2.12 4.39
N HIS A 194 -2.10 -2.75 5.38
CA HIS A 194 -1.45 -3.07 6.65
C HIS A 194 -1.68 -4.53 7.07
N GLY A 195 -2.25 -5.35 6.19
CA GLY A 195 -2.24 -6.80 6.35
C GLY A 195 -2.57 -7.53 5.06
N ARG A 196 -2.12 -8.78 5.00
CA ARG A 196 -2.43 -9.77 3.96
C ARG A 196 -2.89 -11.06 4.63
N GLY A 197 -3.89 -11.69 4.06
CA GLY A 197 -4.30 -13.04 4.39
C GLY A 197 -4.34 -13.91 3.14
N ASP A 198 -4.74 -15.16 3.31
CA ASP A 198 -4.76 -16.14 2.23
C ASP A 198 -5.74 -15.77 1.09
N GLY A 199 -6.77 -14.96 1.39
CA GLY A 199 -7.81 -14.58 0.44
C GLY A 199 -7.97 -13.07 0.18
N GLY A 200 -7.21 -12.20 0.85
CA GLY A 200 -7.40 -10.76 0.71
C GLY A 200 -6.47 -9.91 1.57
N VAL A 201 -6.77 -8.63 1.67
CA VAL A 201 -5.93 -7.64 2.36
C VAL A 201 -6.75 -6.78 3.33
N TRP A 202 -6.07 -6.33 4.38
CA TRP A 202 -6.55 -5.28 5.28
C TRP A 202 -5.93 -3.94 4.91
N PHE A 203 -6.75 -2.89 4.85
CA PHE A 203 -6.31 -1.57 4.44
C PHE A 203 -7.05 -0.43 5.12
N HIS A 204 -6.38 0.73 5.12
CA HIS A 204 -6.98 2.03 5.36
C HIS A 204 -7.17 2.75 4.02
N ASN A 205 -8.38 3.21 3.77
CA ASN A 205 -8.71 4.07 2.65
C ASN A 205 -9.00 5.48 3.18
N PRO A 206 -8.05 6.42 3.07
CA PRO A 206 -8.19 7.75 3.66
C PRO A 206 -9.33 8.57 3.05
N SER A 207 -9.87 8.10 1.92
CA SER A 207 -11.00 8.70 1.22
C SER A 207 -12.24 7.80 1.24
N GLY A 208 -12.24 6.75 2.06
CA GLY A 208 -13.30 5.77 2.12
C GLY A 208 -14.61 6.33 2.64
N ILE A 209 -15.70 5.63 2.36
CA ILE A 209 -16.96 5.79 3.09
C ILE A 209 -17.19 4.53 3.91
N ALA A 210 -17.89 4.64 5.03
CA ALA A 210 -18.19 3.47 5.87
C ALA A 210 -18.90 2.37 5.04
N PRO A 211 -18.54 1.08 5.20
CA PRO A 211 -17.55 0.55 6.15
C PRO A 211 -16.10 0.47 5.61
N TYR A 212 -15.82 0.96 4.40
CA TYR A 212 -14.54 0.79 3.69
C TYR A 212 -13.56 1.96 3.93
N GLN A 213 -13.51 2.47 5.15
CA GLN A 213 -12.64 3.56 5.59
C GLN A 213 -11.40 3.04 6.31
N ALA A 214 -11.63 2.41 7.46
CA ALA A 214 -10.60 2.02 8.39
C ALA A 214 -10.65 0.52 8.61
N ASP A 215 -9.47 -0.12 8.65
CA ASP A 215 -9.30 -1.54 8.95
C ASP A 215 -10.18 -2.43 8.04
N ALA A 216 -10.42 -1.95 6.82
CA ALA A 216 -11.31 -2.56 5.87
C ALA A 216 -10.66 -3.80 5.28
N TRP A 217 -11.46 -4.83 5.03
CA TRP A 217 -10.98 -6.06 4.39
C TRP A 217 -11.68 -6.27 3.05
N LEU A 218 -10.91 -6.62 2.03
CA LEU A 218 -11.45 -7.03 0.73
C LEU A 218 -10.74 -8.28 0.20
N PRO A 219 -11.48 -9.20 -0.45
CA PRO A 219 -10.88 -10.31 -1.20
C PRO A 219 -9.95 -9.79 -2.31
N TYR A 220 -8.89 -10.55 -2.63
CA TYR A 220 -7.96 -10.18 -3.70
C TYR A 220 -8.66 -9.93 -5.03
N GLU A 221 -9.60 -10.81 -5.42
CA GLU A 221 -10.43 -10.64 -6.62
C GLU A 221 -11.16 -9.29 -6.63
N THR A 222 -11.69 -8.87 -5.48
CA THR A 222 -12.43 -7.62 -5.35
C THR A 222 -11.51 -6.41 -5.51
N ILE A 223 -10.40 -6.37 -4.77
CA ILE A 223 -9.48 -5.22 -4.77
C ILE A 223 -8.68 -5.13 -6.08
N ALA A 224 -8.39 -6.26 -6.75
CA ALA A 224 -7.69 -6.30 -8.03
C ALA A 224 -8.38 -5.48 -9.13
N ARG A 225 -9.72 -5.37 -9.08
CA ARG A 225 -10.51 -4.54 -10.01
C ARG A 225 -10.21 -3.04 -9.91
N PHE A 226 -9.75 -2.59 -8.74
CA PHE A 226 -9.42 -1.19 -8.48
C PHE A 226 -7.91 -0.94 -8.51
N HIS A 227 -7.09 -1.96 -8.22
CA HIS A 227 -5.64 -1.84 -8.16
C HIS A 227 -5.02 -1.46 -9.50
N ALA A 228 -4.17 -0.44 -9.47
CA ALA A 228 -3.56 0.15 -10.65
C ALA A 228 -2.18 -0.48 -10.99
N ARG A 229 -1.93 -1.68 -10.45
CA ARG A 229 -0.71 -2.47 -10.63
C ARG A 229 0.59 -1.77 -10.23
N ARG A 230 0.52 -0.90 -9.22
CA ARG A 230 1.65 -0.10 -8.77
C ARG A 230 1.46 0.40 -7.34
N GLY A 231 2.56 0.69 -6.67
CA GLY A 231 2.57 1.20 -5.32
C GLY A 231 3.97 1.38 -4.77
N MET A 232 4.06 1.38 -3.45
CA MET A 232 5.29 1.54 -2.69
C MET A 232 5.24 0.64 -1.45
N ALA A 233 6.23 -0.21 -1.26
CA ALA A 233 6.46 -0.87 0.02
C ALA A 233 7.30 0.05 0.91
N LEU A 234 6.86 0.27 2.14
CA LEU A 234 7.53 1.10 3.13
C LEU A 234 8.12 0.17 4.18
N THR A 235 9.41 0.28 4.44
CA THR A 235 10.09 -0.43 5.53
C THR A 235 10.48 0.58 6.61
N ARG A 236 10.10 0.28 7.86
CA ARG A 236 10.48 1.10 9.00
C ARG A 236 12.01 1.26 9.12
N PRO A 237 12.49 2.35 9.76
CA PRO A 237 13.88 2.47 10.19
C PRO A 237 14.28 1.33 11.11
N ARG A 238 15.57 0.98 11.10
CA ARG A 238 16.14 0.00 12.03
C ARG A 238 16.47 0.64 13.36
#